data_AF-A0A838UHQ4-F1
#
_entry.id   AF-A0A838UHQ4-F1
#
_cell.length_a   1.000
_cell.length_b   1.000
_cell.length_c   1.000
_cell.angle_alpha   90.00
_cell.angle_beta   90.00
_cell.angle_gamma   90.00
#
_symmetry.space_group_name_H-M   'P 1'
#
loop_
_entity.id
_entity.type
_entity.pdbx_description
1 polymer ?
#
loop_
_entity_poly.entity_id
_entity_poly.type
_entity_poly.pdbx_seq_one_letter_code
_entity_poly.pdbx_strand_id
1 'polypeptide(L)'
;MTLTPSVGAAMGLGDAIGAILAGPRAAIARALNQFTYYEMKARAGTVGAALGARVLGALGPAAPVRLHLIGHSFGGRLVTSAAAAFPAPTHLALQSLTLLQAAFSHNALCASFGGGQVGAYPKVIGKVAGPISTTHTHNDSACTIAYALASRLVRDNAQAIGDAADEFGAIGANGAINLAGSQIQAVPPMATNGRYEFRPGKVHNFNADAGIKDHMDVTNPVVAALVAAAVSA
;
A
#
# COMPACT_ATOMS: atom_id res chain seq x y z
N MET A 1 14.60 22.88 63.63
CA MET A 1 14.78 21.71 62.75
C MET A 1 13.73 21.83 61.66
N THR A 2 14.11 22.46 60.55
CA THR A 2 13.24 22.82 59.43
C THR A 2 13.30 21.68 58.42
N LEU A 3 12.16 21.04 58.15
CA LEU A 3 12.04 20.01 57.10
C LEU A 3 12.04 20.71 55.74
N THR A 4 13.04 20.43 54.92
CA THR A 4 13.04 20.79 53.49
C THR A 4 12.05 19.88 52.75
N PRO A 5 11.17 20.42 51.89
CA PRO A 5 10.33 19.58 51.05
C PRO A 5 11.19 19.02 49.91
N SER A 6 11.09 17.70 49.71
CA SER A 6 11.60 17.00 48.55
C SER A 6 10.92 17.53 47.29
N VAL A 7 11.69 18.10 46.37
CA VAL A 7 11.22 18.36 45.01
C VAL A 7 11.35 17.05 44.25
N GLY A 8 10.28 16.25 44.28
CA GLY A 8 10.12 15.12 43.36
C GLY A 8 10.01 15.67 41.94
N ALA A 9 11.01 15.40 41.11
CA ALA A 9 10.92 15.69 39.68
C ALA A 9 9.76 14.86 39.11
N ALA A 10 8.69 15.53 38.70
CA ALA A 10 7.62 14.91 37.96
C ALA A 10 8.16 14.54 36.57
N MET A 11 8.61 13.30 36.41
CA MET A 11 8.84 12.73 35.08
C MET A 11 7.51 12.76 34.33
N GLY A 12 7.43 13.61 33.31
CA GLY A 12 6.26 13.68 32.45
C GLY A 12 6.07 12.34 31.73
N LEU A 13 4.81 11.97 31.49
CA LEU A 13 4.47 10.81 30.68
C LEU A 13 5.17 10.85 29.30
N GLY A 14 5.45 12.06 28.78
CA GLY A 14 6.24 12.29 27.56
C GLY A 14 7.72 11.92 27.67
N ASP A 15 8.36 12.12 28.83
CA ASP A 15 9.78 11.76 29.05
C ASP A 15 9.96 10.25 29.23
N ALA A 16 9.00 9.59 29.88
CA ALA A 16 8.96 8.13 30.00
C ALA A 16 8.71 7.46 28.62
N ILE A 17 7.83 8.03 27.80
CA ILE A 17 7.60 7.58 26.42
C ILE A 17 8.84 7.83 25.55
N GLY A 18 9.49 8.99 25.69
CA GLY A 18 10.74 9.32 25.00
C GLY A 18 11.89 8.38 25.33
N ALA A 19 12.06 8.01 26.61
CA ALA A 19 13.08 7.07 27.05
C ALA A 19 12.84 5.63 26.56
N ILE A 20 11.58 5.21 26.46
CA ILE A 20 11.18 3.92 25.87
C ILE A 20 11.44 3.90 24.36
N LEU A 21 11.21 5.01 23.65
CA LEU A 21 11.45 5.14 22.20
C LEU A 21 12.93 5.27 21.82
N ALA A 22 13.76 5.82 22.71
CA ALA A 22 15.20 6.05 22.48
C ALA A 22 16.13 4.97 23.08
N GLY A 23 15.60 3.99 23.81
CA GLY A 23 16.40 2.96 24.45
C GLY A 23 17.07 1.98 23.47
N PRO A 24 18.22 1.38 23.80
CA PRO A 24 18.96 0.46 22.92
C PRO A 24 18.16 -0.78 22.51
N ARG A 25 17.24 -1.27 23.36
CA ARG A 25 16.30 -2.35 23.01
C ARG A 25 15.24 -1.93 22.00
N ALA A 26 14.74 -0.70 22.10
CA ALA A 26 13.81 -0.14 21.12
C ALA A 26 14.53 0.19 19.80
N ALA A 27 15.79 0.62 19.84
CA ALA A 27 16.62 0.80 18.66
C ALA A 27 16.88 -0.54 17.93
N ILE A 28 17.18 -1.61 18.67
CA ILE A 28 17.34 -2.97 18.11
C ILE A 28 16.00 -3.50 17.57
N ALA A 29 14.90 -3.33 18.30
CA ALA A 29 13.57 -3.72 17.82
C ALA A 29 13.16 -2.94 16.57
N ARG A 30 13.47 -1.63 16.51
CA ARG A 30 13.27 -0.79 15.32
C ARG A 30 14.15 -1.24 14.17
N ALA A 31 15.42 -1.53 14.40
CA ALA A 31 16.33 -2.04 13.37
C ALA A 31 15.89 -3.41 12.85
N LEU A 32 15.52 -4.35 13.73
CA LEU A 32 15.00 -5.67 13.35
C LEU A 32 13.68 -5.56 12.60
N ASN A 33 12.77 -4.71 13.06
CA ASN A 33 11.51 -4.44 12.38
C ASN A 33 11.76 -3.77 11.01
N GLN A 34 12.75 -2.89 10.92
CA GLN A 34 13.16 -2.22 9.69
C GLN A 34 13.81 -3.17 8.68
N PHE A 35 14.71 -4.05 9.12
CA PHE A 35 15.31 -5.11 8.30
C PHE A 35 14.24 -6.08 7.82
N THR A 36 13.37 -6.54 8.72
CA THR A 36 12.25 -7.43 8.40
C THR A 36 11.31 -6.76 7.40
N TYR A 37 11.00 -5.47 7.59
CA TYR A 37 10.19 -4.67 6.68
C TYR A 37 10.81 -4.61 5.27
N TYR A 38 12.11 -4.32 5.15
CA TYR A 38 12.77 -4.26 3.85
C TYR A 38 12.86 -5.61 3.17
N GLU A 39 13.20 -6.65 3.92
CA GLU A 39 13.22 -8.01 3.41
C GLU A 39 11.83 -8.45 2.95
N MET A 40 10.78 -8.23 3.76
CA MET A 40 9.40 -8.58 3.40
C MET A 40 8.96 -7.83 2.15
N LYS A 41 9.24 -6.52 2.07
CA LYS A 41 8.95 -5.71 0.88
C LYS A 41 9.69 -6.30 -0.32
N ALA A 42 11.00 -6.54 -0.24
CA ALA A 42 11.81 -7.09 -1.32
C ALA A 42 11.31 -8.46 -1.78
N ARG A 43 11.06 -9.37 -0.82
CA ARG A 43 10.50 -10.71 -1.06
C ARG A 43 9.15 -10.64 -1.73
N ALA A 44 8.26 -9.71 -1.34
CA ALA A 44 6.97 -9.52 -2.01
C ALA A 44 7.14 -9.22 -3.50
N GLY A 45 8.12 -8.38 -3.87
CA GLY A 45 8.47 -8.15 -5.27
C GLY A 45 8.94 -9.42 -5.99
N THR A 46 9.94 -10.11 -5.43
CA THR A 46 10.55 -11.31 -6.03
C THR A 46 9.55 -12.48 -6.15
N VAL A 47 8.85 -12.79 -5.06
CA VAL A 47 7.85 -13.87 -5.01
C VAL A 47 6.68 -13.55 -5.94
N GLY A 48 6.21 -12.30 -5.96
CA GLY A 48 5.16 -11.87 -6.88
C GLY A 48 5.55 -12.05 -8.34
N ALA A 49 6.77 -11.64 -8.72
CA ALA A 49 7.26 -11.84 -10.09
C ALA A 49 7.31 -13.34 -10.47
N ALA A 50 7.76 -14.21 -9.55
CA ALA A 50 7.77 -15.65 -9.77
C ALA A 50 6.35 -16.24 -9.86
N LEU A 51 5.41 -15.78 -9.03
CA LEU A 51 3.99 -16.15 -9.09
C LEU A 51 3.40 -15.81 -10.47
N GLY A 52 3.61 -14.59 -10.97
CA GLY A 52 3.13 -14.15 -12.28
C GLY A 52 3.74 -14.93 -13.44
N ALA A 53 5.07 -15.01 -13.49
CA ALA A 53 5.78 -15.60 -14.62
C ALA A 53 5.70 -17.14 -14.67
N ARG A 54 5.81 -17.81 -13.52
CA ARG A 54 5.97 -19.27 -13.47
C ARG A 54 4.70 -20.01 -13.10
N VAL A 55 4.01 -19.55 -12.06
CA VAL A 55 2.82 -20.29 -11.57
C VAL A 55 1.62 -19.93 -12.43
N LEU A 56 1.25 -18.65 -12.48
CA LEU A 56 0.13 -18.18 -13.30
C LEU A 56 0.41 -18.34 -14.80
N GLY A 57 1.65 -18.11 -15.22
CA GLY A 57 2.08 -18.29 -16.61
C GLY A 57 2.05 -19.74 -17.10
N ALA A 58 2.13 -20.73 -16.20
CA ALA A 58 2.04 -22.16 -16.56
C ALA A 58 0.59 -22.70 -16.51
N LEU A 59 -0.39 -21.89 -16.09
CA LEU A 59 -1.78 -22.30 -16.13
C LEU A 59 -2.28 -22.38 -17.58
N GLY A 60 -2.91 -23.48 -17.92
CA GLY A 60 -3.59 -23.70 -19.20
C GLY A 60 -5.04 -24.11 -18.98
N PRO A 61 -5.93 -23.20 -18.54
CA PRO A 61 -7.33 -23.55 -18.31
C PRO A 61 -8.03 -23.96 -19.61
N ALA A 62 -8.86 -25.00 -19.53
CA ALA A 62 -9.59 -25.55 -20.68
C ALA A 62 -10.66 -24.60 -21.24
N ALA A 63 -11.10 -23.62 -20.45
CA ALA A 63 -12.08 -22.61 -20.81
C ALA A 63 -11.62 -21.23 -20.30
N PRO A 64 -12.18 -20.12 -20.82
CA PRO A 64 -11.85 -18.77 -20.36
C PRO A 64 -12.06 -18.59 -18.84
N VAL A 65 -11.01 -18.15 -18.15
CA VAL A 65 -10.98 -17.85 -16.72
C VAL A 65 -10.58 -16.39 -16.51
N ARG A 66 -11.32 -15.72 -15.62
CA ARG A 66 -11.01 -14.36 -15.16
C ARG A 66 -10.14 -14.45 -13.90
N LEU A 67 -8.90 -13.99 -14.01
CA LEU A 67 -7.97 -13.90 -12.89
C LEU A 67 -8.15 -12.55 -12.18
N HIS A 68 -8.44 -12.60 -10.89
CA HIS A 68 -8.53 -11.42 -10.04
C HIS A 68 -7.42 -11.50 -8.99
N LEU A 69 -6.62 -10.44 -8.88
CA LEU A 69 -5.54 -10.38 -7.92
C LEU A 69 -5.86 -9.36 -6.83
N ILE A 70 -5.86 -9.79 -5.57
CA ILE A 70 -6.19 -8.95 -4.42
C ILE A 70 -5.03 -9.05 -3.43
N GLY A 71 -4.50 -7.92 -3.02
CA GLY A 71 -3.35 -7.88 -2.11
C GLY A 71 -3.49 -6.80 -1.06
N HIS A 72 -3.29 -7.20 0.20
CA HIS A 72 -3.24 -6.31 1.36
C HIS A 72 -1.79 -5.98 1.73
N SER A 73 -1.50 -4.76 2.18
CA SER A 73 -0.16 -4.40 2.69
C SER A 73 0.94 -4.74 1.67
N PHE A 74 1.99 -5.48 2.06
CA PHE A 74 3.00 -6.00 1.13
C PHE A 74 2.47 -7.02 0.13
N GLY A 75 1.38 -7.72 0.46
CA GLY A 75 0.61 -8.51 -0.50
C GLY A 75 0.17 -7.69 -1.70
N GLY A 76 -0.12 -6.39 -1.51
CA GLY A 76 -0.40 -5.44 -2.61
C GLY A 76 0.77 -5.30 -3.58
N ARG A 77 2.01 -5.20 -3.06
CA ARG A 77 3.23 -5.23 -3.90
C ARG A 77 3.38 -6.57 -4.60
N LEU A 78 3.13 -7.67 -3.89
CA LEU A 78 3.25 -9.02 -4.43
C LEU A 78 2.34 -9.22 -5.64
N VAL A 79 1.05 -8.89 -5.50
CA VAL A 79 0.10 -9.06 -6.60
C VAL A 79 0.35 -8.09 -7.76
N THR A 80 0.84 -6.89 -7.48
CA THR A 80 1.24 -5.92 -8.52
C THR A 80 2.46 -6.42 -9.30
N SER A 81 3.43 -7.02 -8.60
CA SER A 81 4.59 -7.67 -9.21
C SER A 81 4.19 -8.90 -10.04
N ALA A 82 3.23 -9.68 -9.56
CA ALA A 82 2.65 -10.79 -10.32
C ALA A 82 1.94 -10.31 -11.59
N ALA A 83 1.13 -9.26 -11.52
CA ALA A 83 0.51 -8.63 -12.68
C ALA A 83 1.56 -8.11 -13.67
N ALA A 84 2.64 -7.50 -13.19
CA ALA A 84 3.73 -7.01 -14.04
C ALA A 84 4.42 -8.15 -14.81
N ALA A 85 4.65 -9.28 -14.14
CA ALA A 85 5.30 -10.47 -14.71
C ALA A 85 4.34 -11.41 -15.46
N PHE A 86 3.03 -11.17 -15.40
CA PHE A 86 2.01 -12.04 -16.00
C PHE A 86 2.13 -12.06 -17.53
N PRO A 87 2.32 -13.24 -18.15
CA PRO A 87 2.52 -13.36 -19.60
C PRO A 87 1.21 -13.45 -20.41
N ALA A 88 0.04 -13.45 -19.73
CA ALA A 88 -1.28 -13.62 -20.34
C ALA A 88 -1.40 -14.92 -21.18
N PRO A 89 -1.29 -16.11 -20.54
CA PRO A 89 -1.47 -17.37 -21.25
C PRO A 89 -2.90 -17.51 -21.77
N THR A 90 -3.08 -18.39 -22.76
CA THR A 90 -4.37 -18.61 -23.41
C THR A 90 -5.47 -18.93 -22.40
N HIS A 91 -6.65 -18.34 -22.61
CA HIS A 91 -7.83 -18.49 -21.75
C HIS A 91 -7.68 -18.00 -20.31
N LEU A 92 -6.60 -17.32 -19.94
CA LEU A 92 -6.46 -16.70 -18.62
C LEU A 92 -6.25 -15.19 -18.77
N ALA A 93 -7.28 -14.41 -18.44
CA ALA A 93 -7.25 -12.96 -18.52
C ALA A 93 -7.09 -12.34 -17.13
N LEU A 94 -6.13 -11.42 -16.95
CA LEU A 94 -6.02 -10.61 -15.74
C LEU A 94 -7.15 -9.58 -15.72
N GLN A 95 -8.24 -9.91 -15.03
CA GLN A 95 -9.49 -9.16 -15.05
C GLN A 95 -9.48 -7.98 -14.09
N SER A 96 -8.98 -8.12 -12.88
CA SER A 96 -8.88 -6.99 -11.95
C SER A 96 -7.69 -7.09 -11.00
N LEU A 97 -7.29 -5.93 -10.48
CA LEU A 97 -6.26 -5.79 -9.46
C LEU A 97 -6.79 -4.91 -8.32
N THR A 98 -6.86 -5.46 -7.12
CA THR A 98 -7.33 -4.73 -5.93
C THR A 98 -6.20 -4.63 -4.89
N LEU A 99 -5.88 -3.39 -4.51
CA LEU A 99 -4.81 -3.05 -3.59
C LEU A 99 -5.41 -2.50 -2.30
N LEU A 100 -5.38 -3.29 -1.23
CA LEU A 100 -5.95 -2.93 0.07
C LEU A 100 -4.83 -2.42 0.98
N GLN A 101 -4.87 -1.15 1.38
CA GLN A 101 -3.88 -0.57 2.32
C GLN A 101 -2.44 -0.92 1.88
N ALA A 102 -2.16 -0.79 0.58
CA ALA A 102 -0.98 -1.41 0.00
C ALA A 102 0.31 -0.69 0.40
N ALA A 103 1.25 -1.45 0.98
CA ALA A 103 2.48 -0.95 1.60
C ALA A 103 3.65 -0.90 0.59
N PHE A 104 3.48 -0.16 -0.50
CA PHE A 104 4.55 0.18 -1.44
C PHE A 104 4.29 1.53 -2.09
N SER A 105 5.28 2.06 -2.82
CA SER A 105 5.30 3.46 -3.25
C SER A 105 4.02 3.85 -3.99
N HIS A 106 3.41 4.97 -3.60
CA HIS A 106 2.30 5.59 -4.33
C HIS A 106 2.66 6.02 -5.77
N ASN A 107 3.96 6.12 -6.10
CA ASN A 107 4.47 6.39 -7.44
C ASN A 107 4.68 5.12 -8.26
N ALA A 108 4.39 3.94 -7.72
CA ALA A 108 4.83 2.70 -8.36
C ALA A 108 4.16 2.41 -9.71
N LEU A 109 2.99 2.98 -9.99
CA LEU A 109 2.25 2.73 -11.24
C LEU A 109 2.46 3.82 -12.31
N CYS A 110 3.16 4.91 -12.01
CA CYS A 110 3.31 6.02 -12.95
C CYS A 110 4.45 5.79 -13.96
N ALA A 111 4.30 6.35 -15.15
CA ALA A 111 5.32 6.30 -16.20
C ALA A 111 6.47 7.30 -15.97
N SER A 112 6.23 8.38 -15.22
CA SER A 112 7.25 9.38 -14.85
C SER A 112 6.82 10.15 -13.60
N PHE A 113 7.77 10.49 -12.72
CA PHE A 113 7.63 11.39 -11.59
C PHE A 113 8.97 12.05 -11.24
N GLY A 114 8.96 13.14 -10.46
CA GLY A 114 10.12 13.77 -9.82
C GLY A 114 11.47 13.67 -10.57
N GLY A 115 11.72 14.56 -11.53
CA GLY A 115 13.00 14.60 -12.26
C GLY A 115 13.20 13.48 -13.29
N GLY A 116 12.13 12.80 -13.73
CA GLY A 116 12.18 11.77 -14.76
C GLY A 116 12.33 10.34 -14.23
N GLN A 117 12.15 10.13 -12.92
CA GLN A 117 12.08 8.79 -12.32
C GLN A 117 10.85 8.04 -12.83
N VAL A 118 10.94 6.71 -12.93
CA VAL A 118 9.85 5.85 -13.40
C VAL A 118 9.36 4.99 -12.24
N GLY A 119 8.04 4.78 -12.14
CA GLY A 119 7.46 3.89 -11.14
C GLY A 119 8.00 2.46 -11.25
N ALA A 120 7.89 1.67 -10.18
CA ALA A 120 8.39 0.29 -10.17
C ALA A 120 7.62 -0.65 -11.13
N TYR A 121 6.37 -0.32 -11.44
CA TYR A 121 5.43 -1.14 -12.20
C TYR A 121 4.62 -0.30 -13.22
N PRO A 122 5.28 0.50 -14.09
CA PRO A 122 4.63 1.53 -14.89
C PRO A 122 3.71 0.95 -15.99
N LYS A 123 3.90 -0.33 -16.33
CA LYS A 123 3.16 -1.04 -17.38
C LYS A 123 1.95 -1.81 -16.86
N VAL A 124 1.77 -1.93 -15.54
CA VAL A 124 0.69 -2.78 -14.97
C VAL A 124 -0.69 -2.30 -15.36
N ILE A 125 -0.90 -0.97 -15.47
CA ILE A 125 -2.19 -0.40 -15.86
C ILE A 125 -2.65 -0.95 -17.22
N GLY A 126 -1.73 -1.08 -18.18
CA GLY A 126 -2.04 -1.62 -19.51
C GLY A 126 -2.17 -3.15 -19.57
N LYS A 127 -1.93 -3.87 -18.47
CA LYS A 127 -2.05 -5.34 -18.41
C LYS A 127 -3.36 -5.83 -17.80
N VAL A 128 -4.03 -4.99 -17.01
CA VAL A 128 -5.30 -5.34 -16.34
C VAL A 128 -6.45 -4.99 -17.28
N ALA A 129 -7.27 -5.97 -17.64
CA ALA A 129 -8.38 -5.79 -18.57
C ALA A 129 -9.52 -4.94 -17.97
N GLY A 130 -9.83 -5.13 -16.70
CA GLY A 130 -10.86 -4.41 -15.96
C GLY A 130 -10.29 -3.35 -15.01
N PRO A 131 -10.89 -3.13 -13.83
CA PRO A 131 -10.49 -2.06 -12.93
C PRO A 131 -9.21 -2.39 -12.14
N ILE A 132 -8.47 -1.34 -11.83
CA ILE A 132 -7.50 -1.32 -10.73
C ILE A 132 -8.12 -0.51 -9.60
N SER A 133 -8.32 -1.12 -8.44
CA SER A 133 -8.91 -0.48 -7.27
C SER A 133 -7.87 -0.36 -6.17
N THR A 134 -7.69 0.82 -5.62
CA THR A 134 -6.83 1.02 -4.44
C THR A 134 -7.67 1.60 -3.31
N THR A 135 -7.50 1.10 -2.09
CA THR A 135 -8.04 1.76 -0.90
C THR A 135 -6.91 2.50 -0.20
N HIS A 136 -7.22 3.70 0.28
CA HIS A 136 -6.29 4.48 1.09
C HIS A 136 -7.01 5.15 2.24
N THR A 137 -6.34 5.29 3.38
CA THR A 137 -6.91 5.98 4.54
C THR A 137 -5.83 6.62 5.40
N HIS A 138 -6.17 7.76 5.99
CA HIS A 138 -5.37 8.45 6.99
C HIS A 138 -5.35 7.71 8.34
N ASN A 139 -6.28 6.79 8.56
CA ASN A 139 -6.33 5.98 9.79
C ASN A 139 -5.27 4.87 9.81
N ASP A 140 -4.65 4.56 8.67
CA ASP A 140 -3.57 3.58 8.56
C ASP A 140 -2.23 4.19 8.97
N SER A 141 -1.93 4.15 10.27
CA SER A 141 -0.66 4.64 10.84
C SER A 141 0.58 3.90 10.29
N ALA A 142 0.43 2.65 9.83
CA ALA A 142 1.54 1.88 9.27
C ALA A 142 1.95 2.44 7.89
N CYS A 143 0.97 2.72 7.02
CA CYS A 143 1.22 3.31 5.71
C CYS A 143 1.51 4.82 5.76
N THR A 144 0.93 5.56 6.71
CA THR A 144 1.10 7.02 6.81
C THR A 144 2.38 7.41 7.56
N ILE A 145 2.75 6.69 8.62
CA ILE A 145 3.88 7.06 9.49
C ILE A 145 5.06 6.11 9.30
N ALA A 146 4.85 4.80 9.48
CA ALA A 146 5.97 3.85 9.45
C ALA A 146 6.60 3.72 8.06
N TYR A 147 5.79 3.69 7.00
CA TYR A 147 6.29 3.62 5.63
C TYR A 147 7.07 4.87 5.22
N ALA A 148 6.56 6.06 5.55
CA ALA A 148 7.21 7.34 5.23
C ALA A 148 8.56 7.46 5.96
N LEU A 149 8.57 7.17 7.27
CA LEU A 149 9.79 7.18 8.08
C LEU A 149 10.82 6.15 7.59
N ALA A 150 10.40 4.91 7.33
CA ALA A 150 11.27 3.88 6.76
C ALA A 150 11.90 4.35 5.45
N SER A 151 11.06 4.76 4.49
CA SER A 151 11.51 5.11 3.14
C SER A 151 12.48 6.31 3.12
N ARG A 152 12.36 7.23 4.08
CA ARG A 152 13.27 8.38 4.24
C ARG A 152 14.61 8.03 4.89
N LEU A 153 14.64 7.06 5.81
CA LEU A 153 15.88 6.56 6.42
C LEU A 153 16.84 5.92 5.41
N VAL A 154 16.36 5.51 4.24
CA VAL A 154 17.19 4.98 3.14
C VAL A 154 17.89 6.08 2.34
N ARG A 155 17.44 7.33 2.45
CA ARG A 155 17.97 8.48 1.68
C ARG A 155 18.58 9.60 2.54
N ASP A 156 18.74 9.39 3.85
CA ASP A 156 19.41 10.30 4.78
C ASP A 156 18.90 11.75 4.73
N ASN A 157 17.56 11.93 4.72
CA ASN A 157 16.95 13.27 4.68
C ASN A 157 15.87 13.43 5.76
N ALA A 158 16.25 14.13 6.83
CA ALA A 158 15.44 14.39 8.01
C ALA A 158 14.68 15.71 7.88
N GLN A 159 13.53 15.77 7.19
CA GLN A 159 12.59 16.91 7.32
C GLN A 159 11.11 16.53 7.20
N ALA A 160 10.36 16.73 8.29
CA ALA A 160 8.89 16.79 8.46
C ALA A 160 8.02 15.62 7.94
N ILE A 161 7.32 14.97 8.86
CA ILE A 161 6.62 13.68 8.72
C ILE A 161 5.23 13.87 8.10
N GLY A 162 4.91 13.12 7.02
CA GLY A 162 3.54 12.66 6.75
C GLY A 162 2.60 13.53 5.90
N ASP A 163 3.07 14.57 5.19
CA ASP A 163 2.21 15.37 4.30
C ASP A 163 2.09 14.76 2.88
N ALA A 164 0.99 15.04 2.18
CA ALA A 164 0.62 14.56 0.85
C ALA A 164 1.64 14.88 -0.26
N ALA A 165 2.65 15.70 0.03
CA ALA A 165 3.77 16.05 -0.85
C ALA A 165 5.00 15.14 -0.71
N ASP A 166 4.98 14.12 0.16
CA ASP A 166 6.15 13.25 0.37
C ASP A 166 6.37 12.32 -0.83
N GLU A 167 7.55 12.39 -1.49
CA GLU A 167 7.98 11.49 -2.59
C GLU A 167 7.93 9.99 -2.18
N PHE A 168 7.85 9.75 -0.87
CA PHE A 168 8.01 8.47 -0.20
C PHE A 168 6.72 7.90 0.41
N GLY A 169 5.54 8.32 -0.06
CA GLY A 169 4.26 7.81 0.42
C GLY A 169 3.94 6.38 -0.03
N ALA A 170 3.07 5.71 0.71
CA ALA A 170 2.50 4.41 0.33
C ALA A 170 1.16 4.58 -0.42
N ILE A 171 0.82 3.64 -1.30
CA ILE A 171 -0.52 3.56 -1.90
C ILE A 171 -1.60 3.50 -0.81
N GLY A 172 -1.38 2.76 0.28
CA GLY A 172 -2.34 2.68 1.38
C GLY A 172 -2.59 4.00 2.13
N ALA A 173 -1.72 4.99 2.00
CA ALA A 173 -1.91 6.32 2.58
C ALA A 173 -2.57 7.28 1.58
N ASN A 174 -2.06 7.33 0.35
CA ASN A 174 -2.35 8.41 -0.62
C ASN A 174 -3.11 7.95 -1.87
N GLY A 175 -3.34 6.66 -2.04
CA GLY A 175 -3.69 6.06 -3.32
C GLY A 175 -2.49 6.04 -4.29
N ALA A 176 -2.71 5.65 -5.54
CA ALA A 176 -1.69 5.77 -6.58
C ALA A 176 -1.68 7.19 -7.17
N ILE A 177 -0.50 7.81 -7.31
CA ILE A 177 -0.35 9.20 -7.74
C ILE A 177 0.53 9.32 -8.99
N ASN A 178 0.65 10.54 -9.52
CA ASN A 178 1.43 10.87 -10.72
C ASN A 178 1.01 10.08 -11.98
N LEU A 179 -0.22 9.57 -12.00
CA LEU A 179 -0.81 8.91 -13.14
C LEU A 179 -1.27 9.95 -14.18
N ALA A 180 -1.18 9.60 -15.46
CA ALA A 180 -1.81 10.42 -16.49
C ALA A 180 -3.33 10.46 -16.26
N GLY A 181 -4.00 11.57 -16.63
CA GLY A 181 -5.46 11.65 -16.55
C GLY A 181 -6.18 10.53 -17.32
N SER A 182 -5.55 10.00 -18.36
CA SER A 182 -6.03 8.83 -19.11
C SER A 182 -5.88 7.50 -18.37
N GLN A 183 -5.22 7.45 -17.21
CA GLN A 183 -4.97 6.23 -16.42
C GLN A 183 -5.72 6.19 -15.09
N ILE A 184 -6.32 7.30 -14.67
CA ILE A 184 -7.04 7.41 -13.40
C ILE A 184 -8.50 7.80 -13.65
N GLN A 185 -9.40 7.28 -12.81
CA GLN A 185 -10.81 7.64 -12.77
C GLN A 185 -11.10 8.24 -11.39
N ALA A 186 -11.67 9.44 -11.37
CA ALA A 186 -12.17 10.03 -10.13
C ALA A 186 -13.34 9.20 -9.61
N VAL A 187 -13.31 8.89 -8.31
CA VAL A 187 -14.35 8.14 -7.62
C VAL A 187 -14.76 8.88 -6.34
N PRO A 188 -16.02 8.75 -5.89
CA PRO A 188 -16.40 9.26 -4.58
C PRO A 188 -15.62 8.52 -3.48
N PRO A 189 -15.58 9.10 -2.26
CA PRO A 189 -15.14 8.36 -1.08
C PRO A 189 -15.86 7.02 -0.98
N MET A 190 -15.16 6.02 -0.42
CA MET A 190 -15.66 4.66 -0.31
C MET A 190 -16.98 4.64 0.45
N ALA A 191 -18.07 4.40 -0.27
CA ALA A 191 -19.40 4.40 0.29
C ALA A 191 -19.71 3.05 0.96
N THR A 192 -20.39 3.09 2.10
CA THR A 192 -20.91 1.90 2.79
C THR A 192 -22.04 1.20 2.02
N ASN A 193 -22.68 1.88 1.07
CA ASN A 193 -23.83 1.38 0.33
C ASN A 193 -23.49 0.69 -1.01
N GLY A 194 -22.20 0.54 -1.35
CA GLY A 194 -21.74 -0.43 -2.35
C GLY A 194 -21.99 -0.11 -3.82
N ARG A 195 -22.20 1.17 -4.20
CA ARG A 195 -22.25 1.54 -5.63
C ARG A 195 -20.89 2.00 -6.13
N TYR A 196 -20.25 1.16 -6.92
CA TYR A 196 -18.96 1.43 -7.54
C TYR A 196 -19.10 1.50 -9.06
N GLU A 197 -18.67 2.60 -9.65
CA GLU A 197 -18.60 2.76 -11.11
C GLU A 197 -17.17 2.51 -11.57
N PHE A 198 -16.93 1.33 -12.14
CA PHE A 198 -15.61 0.94 -12.64
C PHE A 198 -15.44 1.26 -14.11
N ARG A 199 -14.24 1.73 -14.45
CA ARG A 199 -13.79 1.93 -15.84
C ARG A 199 -12.61 1.00 -16.16
N PRO A 200 -12.71 0.15 -17.19
CA PRO A 200 -11.61 -0.72 -17.62
C PRO A 200 -10.31 0.04 -17.88
N GLY A 201 -9.17 -0.53 -17.46
CA GLY A 201 -7.84 0.06 -17.68
C GLY A 201 -7.58 1.35 -16.89
N LYS A 202 -8.40 1.65 -15.89
CA LYS A 202 -8.24 2.82 -15.02
C LYS A 202 -7.96 2.42 -13.58
N VAL A 203 -7.18 3.25 -12.90
CA VAL A 203 -6.98 3.22 -11.46
C VAL A 203 -8.08 4.03 -10.77
N HIS A 204 -8.65 3.46 -9.70
CA HIS A 204 -9.68 4.06 -8.86
C HIS A 204 -9.14 4.11 -7.43
N ASN A 205 -8.86 5.31 -6.92
CA ASN A 205 -8.39 5.51 -5.55
C ASN A 205 -9.60 5.79 -4.64
N PHE A 206 -9.97 4.82 -3.83
CA PHE A 206 -11.06 4.94 -2.87
C PHE A 206 -10.53 5.44 -1.52
N ASN A 207 -10.87 6.67 -1.16
CA ASN A 207 -10.68 7.15 0.21
C ASN A 207 -11.57 6.33 1.15
N ALA A 208 -10.94 5.67 2.12
CA ALA A 208 -11.57 4.73 3.04
C ALA A 208 -11.64 5.24 4.49
N ASP A 209 -11.47 6.53 4.75
CA ASP A 209 -11.41 7.11 6.11
C ASP A 209 -12.65 6.79 6.96
N ALA A 210 -13.82 6.72 6.33
CA ALA A 210 -15.05 6.35 7.02
C ALA A 210 -15.16 4.84 7.32
N GLY A 211 -14.54 3.99 6.50
CA GLY A 211 -14.79 2.54 6.45
C GLY A 211 -13.64 1.64 6.88
N ILE A 212 -12.42 2.14 7.00
CA ILE A 212 -11.23 1.39 7.45
C ILE A 212 -10.62 2.13 8.65
N LYS A 213 -10.57 1.46 9.81
CA LYS A 213 -10.16 2.07 11.09
C LYS A 213 -8.68 1.96 11.39
N ASP A 214 -8.00 0.99 10.82
CA ASP A 214 -6.56 0.79 10.92
C ASP A 214 -6.04 -0.06 9.75
N HIS A 215 -4.74 -0.33 9.72
CA HIS A 215 -4.09 -1.11 8.65
C HIS A 215 -4.69 -2.50 8.44
N MET A 216 -5.18 -3.15 9.50
CA MET A 216 -5.68 -4.52 9.48
C MET A 216 -7.20 -4.60 9.27
N ASP A 217 -7.91 -3.49 9.32
CA ASP A 217 -9.34 -3.39 9.12
C ASP A 217 -9.73 -3.49 7.62
N VAL A 218 -9.28 -4.54 6.96
CA VAL A 218 -9.53 -4.81 5.52
C VAL A 218 -10.48 -5.98 5.28
N THR A 219 -11.00 -6.57 6.35
CA THR A 219 -11.94 -7.71 6.31
C THR A 219 -13.37 -7.29 6.62
N ASN A 220 -13.63 -6.00 6.79
CA ASN A 220 -14.95 -5.49 7.12
C ASN A 220 -15.91 -5.46 5.90
N PRO A 221 -17.22 -5.30 6.15
CA PRO A 221 -18.24 -5.32 5.09
C PRO A 221 -18.05 -4.27 3.99
N VAL A 222 -17.47 -3.11 4.30
CA VAL A 222 -17.26 -2.04 3.31
C VAL A 222 -16.20 -2.45 2.30
N VAL A 223 -15.09 -3.04 2.78
CA VAL A 223 -14.03 -3.55 1.91
C VAL A 223 -14.52 -4.78 1.13
N ALA A 224 -15.30 -5.66 1.76
CA ALA A 224 -15.91 -6.80 1.08
C ALA A 224 -16.82 -6.36 -0.08
N ALA A 225 -17.62 -5.31 0.10
CA ALA A 225 -18.47 -4.75 -0.95
C ALA A 225 -17.65 -4.22 -2.14
N LEU A 226 -16.55 -3.51 -1.87
CA LEU A 226 -15.63 -3.05 -2.92
C LEU A 226 -15.03 -4.22 -3.70
N VAL A 227 -14.50 -5.23 -2.99
CA VAL A 227 -13.88 -6.41 -3.60
C VAL A 227 -14.89 -7.17 -4.46
N ALA A 228 -16.10 -7.41 -3.94
CA ALA A 228 -17.16 -8.09 -4.68
C ALA A 228 -17.50 -7.32 -5.96
N ALA A 229 -17.66 -6.00 -5.88
CA ALA A 229 -17.96 -5.18 -7.04
C ALA A 229 -16.81 -5.20 -8.08
N ALA A 230 -15.54 -5.15 -7.63
CA ALA A 230 -14.38 -5.18 -8.51
C ALA A 230 -14.18 -6.54 -9.21
N VAL A 231 -14.62 -7.64 -8.60
CA VAL A 231 -14.61 -8.99 -9.20
C VAL A 231 -15.77 -9.18 -10.18
N SER A 232 -16.89 -8.48 -9.96
CA SER A 232 -18.05 -8.51 -10.85
C SER A 232 -17.93 -7.62 -12.09
N ALA A 233 -16.99 -6.68 -12.11
CA ALA A 233 -16.73 -5.75 -13.22
C ALA A 233 -16.05 -6.43 -14.44
#